data_AF-A0A1H5QHC2-F1
#
_entry.id   AF-A0A1H5QHC2-F1
#
_cell.length_a   1.000
_cell.length_b   1.000
_cell.length_c   1.000
_cell.angle_alpha   90.00
_cell.angle_beta   90.00
_cell.angle_gamma   90.00
#
_symmetry.space_group_name_H-M   'P 1'
#
loop_
_entity.id
_entity.type
_entity.pdbx_description
1 polymer ?
#
loop_
_entity_poly.entity_id
_entity_poly.type
_entity_poly.pdbx_seq_one_letter_code
_entity_poly.pdbx_strand_id
1 'polypeptide(L)'
;MTASLHTPTGHPALPALWAYLADVTAALGIGPESCTVDHDTPVSAYVALDERLPGYPGRDVALLWDEVRGWAAAVETHSGEDLIVVRYLGGPTIAPAPEHVARFVTALREDDHRVGRLDPPALRTATGLAGLDIALRDRSTT
;
A
#
# COMPACT_ATOMS: atom_id res chain seq x y z
N MET A 1 22.84 -15.76 -18.54
CA MET A 1 22.76 -16.30 -17.17
C MET A 1 21.34 -16.09 -16.68
N THR A 2 20.52 -17.13 -16.76
CA THR A 2 19.15 -17.13 -16.23
C THR A 2 19.21 -17.60 -14.78
N ALA A 3 18.99 -16.69 -13.84
CA ALA A 3 18.76 -17.05 -12.46
C ALA A 3 17.30 -17.46 -12.32
N SER A 4 17.06 -18.77 -12.25
CA SER A 4 15.76 -19.30 -11.84
C SER A 4 15.59 -19.01 -10.35
N LEU A 5 14.79 -17.99 -10.00
CA LEU A 5 14.36 -17.78 -8.63
C LEU A 5 13.33 -18.86 -8.32
N HIS A 6 13.77 -19.89 -7.61
CA HIS A 6 12.87 -20.78 -6.88
C HIS A 6 12.25 -19.93 -5.76
N THR A 7 11.09 -19.33 -6.03
CA THR A 7 10.24 -18.77 -4.97
C THR A 7 9.93 -19.92 -4.03
N PRO A 8 10.39 -19.90 -2.76
CA PRO A 8 10.04 -20.96 -1.84
C PRO A 8 8.52 -20.92 -1.67
N THR A 9 7.88 -22.05 -1.97
CA THR A 9 6.44 -22.25 -1.85
C THR A 9 5.96 -21.76 -0.48
N GLY A 10 5.15 -20.69 -0.47
CA GLY A 10 4.31 -20.25 0.65
C GLY A 10 5.02 -19.69 1.89
N HIS A 11 5.87 -18.66 1.76
CA HIS A 11 6.36 -17.94 2.95
C HIS A 11 5.19 -17.28 3.72
N PRO A 12 5.12 -17.37 5.08
CA PRO A 12 3.99 -16.87 5.88
C PRO A 12 3.71 -15.37 5.73
N ALA A 13 4.72 -14.59 5.31
CA ALA A 13 4.58 -13.17 4.99
C ALA A 13 3.48 -12.89 3.95
N LEU A 14 3.32 -13.74 2.93
CA LEU A 14 2.34 -13.48 1.87
C LEU A 14 0.89 -13.65 2.36
N PRO A 15 0.52 -14.76 3.04
CA PRO A 15 -0.79 -14.83 3.71
C PRO A 15 -1.02 -13.71 4.73
N ALA A 16 0.02 -13.31 5.50
CA ALA A 16 -0.10 -12.22 6.46
C ALA A 16 -0.37 -10.87 5.79
N LEU A 17 0.28 -10.61 4.64
CA LEU A 17 0.04 -9.42 3.82
C LEU A 17 -1.38 -9.43 3.26
N TRP A 18 -1.83 -10.55 2.69
CA TRP A 18 -3.20 -10.67 2.17
C TRP A 18 -4.25 -10.48 3.27
N ALA A 19 -4.03 -10.99 4.48
CA ALA A 19 -4.91 -10.73 5.61
C ALA A 19 -4.93 -9.24 5.97
N TYR A 20 -3.78 -8.58 6.00
CA TYR A 20 -3.72 -7.13 6.23
C TYR A 20 -4.45 -6.32 5.14
N LEU A 21 -4.24 -6.67 3.87
CA LEU A 21 -4.92 -6.02 2.75
C LEU A 21 -6.43 -6.22 2.83
N ALA A 22 -6.88 -7.42 3.22
CA ALA A 22 -8.31 -7.68 3.44
C ALA A 22 -8.90 -6.78 4.53
N ASP A 23 -8.18 -6.60 5.65
CA ASP A 23 -8.60 -5.68 6.73
C ASP A 23 -8.68 -4.23 6.22
N VAL A 24 -7.70 -3.79 5.43
CA VAL A 24 -7.65 -2.45 4.81
C VAL A 24 -8.80 -2.26 3.82
N THR A 25 -9.04 -3.20 2.91
CA THR A 25 -10.16 -3.10 1.96
C THR A 25 -11.50 -3.09 2.66
N ALA A 26 -11.65 -3.87 3.75
CA ALA A 26 -12.85 -3.84 4.56
C ALA A 26 -13.06 -2.47 5.23
N ALA A 27 -12.01 -1.85 5.77
CA ALA A 27 -12.08 -0.51 6.35
C ALA A 27 -12.38 0.58 5.30
N LEU A 28 -11.99 0.36 4.04
CA LEU A 28 -12.31 1.22 2.90
C LEU A 28 -13.71 0.97 2.32
N GLY A 29 -14.37 -0.12 2.72
CA GLY A 29 -15.67 -0.52 2.18
C GLY A 29 -15.63 -1.11 0.77
N ILE A 30 -14.47 -1.61 0.33
CA ILE A 30 -14.27 -2.24 -0.99
C ILE A 30 -13.91 -3.73 -0.83
N GLY A 31 -14.02 -4.48 -1.92
CA GLY A 31 -13.68 -5.90 -1.94
C GLY A 31 -12.18 -6.17 -2.10
N PRO A 32 -11.69 -7.34 -1.64
CA PRO A 32 -10.28 -7.72 -1.78
C PRO A 32 -9.86 -7.91 -3.25
N GLU A 33 -10.80 -8.10 -4.18
CA GLU A 33 -10.55 -8.16 -5.62
C GLU A 33 -9.96 -6.87 -6.19
N SER A 34 -10.08 -5.74 -5.48
CA SER A 34 -9.42 -4.48 -5.84
C SER A 34 -7.93 -4.47 -5.56
N CYS A 35 -7.39 -5.51 -4.91
CA CYS A 35 -5.98 -5.63 -4.56
C CYS A 35 -5.19 -6.48 -5.56
N THR A 36 -3.99 -6.03 -5.91
CA THR A 36 -2.97 -6.83 -6.60
C THR A 36 -1.66 -6.75 -5.81
N VAL A 37 -0.94 -7.87 -5.68
CA VAL A 37 0.34 -7.93 -4.97
C VAL A 37 1.44 -8.37 -5.93
N ASP A 38 2.54 -7.63 -5.93
CA ASP A 38 3.81 -8.04 -6.52
C ASP A 38 4.72 -8.63 -5.43
N HIS A 39 5.17 -9.86 -5.66
CA HIS A 39 5.97 -10.63 -4.71
C HIS A 39 7.48 -10.43 -4.88
N ASP A 40 7.92 -9.70 -5.92
CA ASP A 40 9.32 -9.34 -6.08
C ASP A 40 9.77 -8.46 -4.92
N THR A 41 11.06 -8.46 -4.61
CA THR A 41 11.62 -7.62 -3.53
C THR A 41 12.05 -6.27 -4.12
N PRO A 42 11.52 -5.12 -3.65
CA PRO A 42 10.62 -4.97 -2.51
C PRO A 42 9.17 -5.38 -2.80
N VAL A 43 8.55 -6.13 -1.87
CA VAL A 43 7.15 -6.56 -2.00
C VAL A 43 6.26 -5.31 -2.04
N SER A 44 5.31 -5.30 -2.97
CA SER A 44 4.40 -4.18 -3.13
C SER A 44 2.97 -4.63 -3.39
N ALA A 45 2.02 -3.75 -3.13
CA ALA A 45 0.62 -3.96 -3.40
C ALA A 45 0.00 -2.69 -3.98
N TYR A 46 -0.98 -2.91 -4.84
CA TYR A 46 -1.81 -1.90 -5.46
C TYR A 46 -3.26 -2.18 -5.04
N VAL A 47 -3.99 -1.13 -4.67
CA VAL A 47 -5.42 -1.21 -4.34
C VAL A 47 -6.17 -0.15 -5.15
N ALA A 48 -7.02 -0.57 -6.08
CA ALA A 48 -7.88 0.32 -6.84
C ALA A 48 -8.94 0.96 -5.93
N LEU A 49 -9.20 2.24 -6.14
CA LEU A 49 -10.16 3.04 -5.39
C LEU A 49 -11.21 3.62 -6.35
N ASP A 50 -12.49 3.56 -5.97
CA ASP A 50 -13.60 4.24 -6.68
C ASP A 50 -13.63 5.76 -6.40
N GLU A 51 -12.65 6.22 -5.63
CA GLU A 51 -12.40 7.58 -5.24
C GLU A 51 -12.16 8.53 -6.42
N ARG A 52 -12.51 9.79 -6.18
CA ARG A 52 -12.10 10.94 -7.01
C ARG A 52 -11.51 11.98 -6.08
N LEU A 53 -10.32 12.48 -6.44
CA LEU A 53 -9.67 13.55 -5.70
C LEU A 53 -9.98 14.91 -6.37
N PRO A 54 -10.38 15.94 -5.60
CA PRO A 54 -10.71 17.26 -6.16
C PRO A 54 -9.58 17.88 -7.01
N GLY A 55 -8.32 17.68 -6.61
CA GLY A 55 -7.15 18.16 -7.36
C GLY A 55 -6.83 17.40 -8.64
N TYR A 56 -7.47 16.24 -8.88
CA TYR A 56 -7.22 15.36 -10.02
C TYR A 56 -8.53 14.84 -10.63
N PRO A 57 -9.38 15.75 -11.16
CA PRO A 57 -10.68 15.36 -11.71
C PRO A 57 -10.51 14.41 -12.90
N GLY A 58 -11.33 13.36 -12.93
CA GLY A 58 -11.34 12.36 -14.01
C GLY A 58 -10.18 11.37 -13.96
N ARG A 59 -9.38 11.36 -12.89
CA ARG A 59 -8.33 10.35 -12.68
C ARG A 59 -8.81 9.26 -11.73
N ASP A 60 -8.48 8.03 -12.10
CA ASP A 60 -8.60 6.91 -11.17
C ASP A 60 -7.54 7.04 -10.08
N VAL A 61 -7.93 6.63 -8.88
CA VAL A 61 -7.12 6.74 -7.67
C VAL A 61 -6.75 5.33 -7.26
N ALA A 62 -5.55 5.18 -6.74
CA ALA A 62 -5.10 3.93 -6.15
C ALA A 62 -4.35 4.20 -4.85
N LEU A 63 -4.39 3.23 -3.96
CA LEU A 63 -3.40 3.13 -2.90
C LEU A 63 -2.27 2.22 -3.36
N LEU A 64 -1.04 2.69 -3.14
CA LEU A 64 0.16 1.91 -3.28
C LEU A 64 0.67 1.59 -1.89
N TRP A 65 1.05 0.34 -1.69
CA TRP A 65 1.77 -0.09 -0.52
C TRP A 65 3.09 -0.69 -0.99
N ASP A 66 4.19 -0.33 -0.35
CA ASP A 66 5.42 -1.09 -0.50
C ASP A 66 6.10 -1.32 0.85
N GLU A 67 6.86 -2.38 0.91
CA GLU A 67 7.45 -2.86 2.14
C GLU A 67 8.54 -1.92 2.72
N VAL A 68 8.94 -0.87 2.00
CA VAL A 68 9.95 0.13 2.39
C VAL A 68 9.31 1.46 2.80
N ARG A 69 8.29 1.91 2.06
CA ARG A 69 7.66 3.24 2.19
C ARG A 69 6.29 3.20 2.84
N GLY A 70 5.68 2.02 2.97
CA GLY A 70 4.31 1.87 3.45
C GLY A 70 3.31 2.42 2.43
N TRP A 71 2.26 3.07 2.92
CA TRP A 71 1.14 3.52 2.08
C TRP A 71 1.37 4.87 1.40
N ALA A 72 0.92 4.97 0.15
CA ALA A 72 0.80 6.19 -0.62
C ALA A 72 -0.52 6.19 -1.41
N ALA A 73 -1.07 7.39 -1.63
CA ALA A 73 -2.12 7.59 -2.63
C ALA A 73 -1.47 8.01 -3.94
N ALA A 74 -1.93 7.42 -5.03
CA ALA A 74 -1.51 7.73 -6.38
C ALA A 74 -2.73 7.95 -7.28
N VAL A 75 -2.51 8.66 -8.39
CA VAL A 75 -3.49 8.82 -9.45
C VAL A 75 -2.95 8.19 -10.73
N GLU A 76 -3.83 7.52 -11.46
CA GLU A 76 -3.50 6.98 -12.78
C GLU A 76 -3.40 8.09 -13.81
N THR A 77 -2.39 7.98 -14.67
CA THR A 77 -2.27 8.82 -15.85
C THR A 77 -3.06 8.20 -17.02
N HIS A 78 -3.34 8.97 -18.07
CA HIS A 78 -4.13 8.49 -19.22
C HIS A 78 -3.42 7.39 -20.04
N SER A 79 -2.15 7.05 -19.74
CA SER A 79 -1.43 5.97 -20.42
C SER A 79 -1.80 4.59 -19.86
N GLY A 80 -2.45 4.51 -18.70
CA GLY A 80 -2.79 3.24 -18.02
C GLY A 80 -1.59 2.50 -17.42
N GLU A 81 -0.36 2.97 -17.64
CA GLU A 81 0.88 2.34 -17.17
C GLU A 81 1.59 3.16 -16.08
N ASP A 82 1.39 4.49 -16.04
CA ASP A 82 2.07 5.34 -15.07
C ASP A 82 1.13 5.84 -13.96
N LEU A 83 1.56 5.62 -12.72
CA LEU A 83 0.96 6.15 -11.51
C LEU A 83 1.79 7.33 -10.99
N ILE A 84 1.12 8.43 -10.63
CA ILE A 84 1.76 9.57 -9.98
C ILE A 84 1.40 9.53 -8.50
N VAL A 85 2.39 9.35 -7.64
CA VAL A 85 2.19 9.46 -6.19
C VAL A 85 1.83 10.90 -5.84
N VAL A 86 0.67 11.07 -5.20
CA VAL A 86 0.17 12.35 -4.71
C VAL A 86 0.70 12.60 -3.30
N ARG A 87 0.53 11.64 -2.39
CA ARG A 87 0.92 11.75 -0.98
C ARG A 87 1.25 10.39 -0.38
N TYR A 88 2.24 10.36 0.50
CA TYR A 88 2.53 9.23 1.38
C TYR A 88 1.80 9.40 2.70
N LEU A 89 1.23 8.32 3.25
CA LEU A 89 0.64 8.32 4.59
C LEU A 89 1.70 8.59 5.66
N GLY A 90 2.88 7.97 5.51
CA GLY A 90 3.97 8.05 6.49
C GLY A 90 3.65 7.33 7.80
N GLY A 91 4.15 7.85 8.91
CA GLY A 91 4.05 7.22 10.24
C GLY A 91 5.25 6.32 10.56
N PRO A 92 5.18 5.51 11.63
CA PRO A 92 6.32 4.70 12.11
C PRO A 92 6.36 3.28 11.54
N THR A 93 5.32 2.83 10.84
CA THR A 93 5.18 1.45 10.38
C THR A 93 4.65 1.38 8.96
N ILE A 94 5.06 0.34 8.23
CA ILE A 94 4.54 0.00 6.90
C ILE A 94 3.12 -0.57 6.95
N ALA A 95 2.66 -1.07 8.09
CA ALA A 95 1.35 -1.69 8.26
C ALA A 95 0.57 -1.03 9.41
N PRO A 96 0.19 0.25 9.28
CA PRO A 96 -0.65 0.92 10.28
C PRO A 96 -2.03 0.28 10.37
N ALA A 97 -2.77 0.56 11.44
CA ALA A 97 -4.16 0.14 11.58
C ALA A 97 -5.00 0.49 10.33
N PRO A 98 -5.83 -0.43 9.81
CA PRO A 98 -6.67 -0.21 8.62
C PRO A 98 -7.45 1.10 8.62
N GLU A 99 -7.99 1.50 9.78
CA GLU A 99 -8.77 2.72 9.96
C GLU A 99 -7.93 3.99 9.72
N HIS A 100 -6.61 3.92 9.96
CA HIS A 100 -5.71 5.02 9.63
C HIS A 100 -5.54 5.19 8.12
N VAL A 101 -5.53 4.08 7.36
CA VAL A 101 -5.49 4.11 5.89
C VAL A 101 -6.81 4.65 5.35
N ALA A 102 -7.94 4.18 5.87
CA ALA A 102 -9.26 4.68 5.49
C ALA A 102 -9.42 6.19 5.77
N ARG A 103 -9.06 6.64 6.97
CA ARG A 103 -9.10 8.08 7.32
C ARG A 103 -8.20 8.92 6.42
N PHE A 104 -7.04 8.39 6.02
CA PHE A 104 -6.18 9.07 5.06
C PHE A 104 -6.87 9.26 3.71
N VAL A 105 -7.50 8.22 3.17
CA VAL A 105 -8.28 8.32 1.92
C VAL A 105 -9.43 9.32 2.06
N THR A 106 -10.18 9.30 3.16
CA THR A 106 -11.23 10.29 3.43
C THR A 106 -10.69 11.72 3.42
N ALA A 107 -9.60 11.98 4.12
CA ALA A 107 -9.02 13.31 4.18
C ALA A 107 -8.50 13.80 2.82
N LEU A 108 -7.99 12.91 1.96
CA LEU A 108 -7.63 13.26 0.58
C LEU A 108 -8.86 13.61 -0.27
N ARG A 109 -9.97 12.88 -0.12
CA ARG A 109 -11.23 13.21 -0.79
C ARG A 109 -11.77 14.57 -0.35
N GLU A 110 -11.57 14.94 0.91
CA GLU A 110 -11.93 16.24 1.49
C GLU A 110 -10.92 17.36 1.17
N ASP A 111 -9.88 17.07 0.39
CA ASP A 111 -8.79 17.98 0.04
C ASP A 111 -8.00 18.54 1.25
N ASP A 112 -7.93 17.78 2.35
CA ASP A 112 -7.14 18.20 3.51
C ASP A 112 -5.64 18.03 3.24
N HIS A 113 -4.98 19.13 2.92
CA HIS A 113 -3.55 19.15 2.65
C HIS A 113 -2.66 18.90 3.87
N ARG A 114 -3.21 18.81 5.09
CA ARG A 114 -2.46 18.55 6.33
C ARG A 114 -2.16 17.06 6.53
N VAL A 115 -2.87 16.17 5.83
CA VAL A 115 -2.60 14.72 5.95
C VAL A 115 -1.46 14.28 5.03
N GLY A 116 -0.73 13.28 5.52
CA GLY A 116 0.39 12.67 4.82
C GLY A 116 1.56 13.62 4.58
N ARG A 117 2.43 13.24 3.65
CA ARG A 117 3.64 13.97 3.26
C ARG A 117 3.94 13.79 1.77
N LEU A 118 4.69 14.71 1.20
CA LEU A 118 5.10 14.66 -0.22
C LEU A 118 6.36 13.81 -0.42
N ASP A 119 7.31 13.88 0.52
CA ASP A 119 8.55 13.13 0.39
C ASP A 119 8.35 11.64 0.74
N PRO A 120 8.95 10.73 -0.04
CA PRO A 120 8.88 9.30 0.24
C PRO A 120 9.52 8.98 1.60
N PRO A 121 8.78 8.35 2.54
CA PRO A 121 9.36 7.88 3.78
C PRO A 121 10.23 6.63 3.54
N ALA A 122 11.27 6.46 4.34
CA ALA A 122 12.04 5.22 4.40
C ALA A 122 11.77 4.55 5.76
N LEU A 123 10.67 3.79 5.84
CA LEU A 123 10.19 3.19 7.09
C LEU A 123 11.00 1.95 7.47
N ARG A 124 11.47 1.19 6.49
CA ARG A 124 12.43 0.10 6.70
C ARG A 124 13.24 -0.22 5.46
N THR A 125 14.22 -1.11 5.60
CA THR A 125 14.94 -1.72 4.46
C THR A 125 14.27 -3.03 4.06
N ALA A 126 14.20 -3.32 2.75
CA ALA A 126 13.72 -4.60 2.25
C ALA A 126 14.78 -5.69 2.49
N THR A 127 14.48 -6.66 3.35
CA THR A 127 15.38 -7.79 3.66
C THR A 127 14.75 -9.13 3.26
N GLY A 128 13.84 -9.10 2.29
CA GLY A 128 13.07 -10.26 1.82
C GLY A 128 11.92 -10.66 2.75
N LEU A 129 11.22 -11.74 2.37
CA LEU A 129 9.96 -12.16 2.99
C LEU A 129 10.06 -12.46 4.50
N ALA A 130 11.21 -12.91 5.01
CA ALA A 130 11.41 -13.15 6.44
C ALA A 130 11.35 -11.85 7.26
N GLY A 131 11.96 -10.76 6.77
CA GLY A 131 11.87 -9.46 7.41
C GLY A 131 10.48 -8.85 7.32
N LEU A 132 9.78 -9.10 6.20
CA LEU A 132 8.38 -8.70 6.04
C LEU A 132 7.45 -9.40 7.03
N ASP A 133 7.63 -10.71 7.28
CA ASP A 133 6.82 -11.46 8.26
C ASP A 133 6.94 -10.87 9.67
N ILE A 134 8.15 -10.50 10.09
CA ILE A 134 8.39 -9.85 11.38
C ILE A 134 7.63 -8.52 11.45
N ALA A 135 7.81 -7.66 10.45
CA ALA A 135 7.17 -6.34 10.40
C ALA A 135 5.62 -6.42 10.38
N LEU A 136 5.04 -7.44 9.73
CA LEU A 136 3.59 -7.65 9.70
C LEU A 136 3.03 -8.27 10.97
N ARG A 137 3.84 -8.94 11.79
CA ARG A 137 3.41 -9.49 13.09
C ARG A 137 3.42 -8.45 14.19
N ASP A 138 4.38 -7.52 14.16
CA ASP A 138 4.46 -6.43 15.14
C ASP A 138 3.22 -5.52 15.12
N ARG A 139 2.43 -5.54 14.02
CA ARG A 139 1.14 -4.84 13.91
C ARG A 139 0.09 -5.33 14.90
N SER A 140 0.17 -6.59 15.33
CA SER A 140 -0.82 -7.22 16.21
C SER A 140 -0.64 -6.86 17.68
N THR A 141 0.43 -6.14 18.02
CA THR A 141 0.82 -5.78 19.39
C THR A 141 0.62 -4.30 19.75
N THR A 142 0.06 -3.48 18.85
CA THR A 142 -0.18 -2.05 19.06
C THR A 142 -1.64 -1.70 18.81
#